data_AF-A0A7S1BTU0-F1
#
_entry.id   AF-A0A7S1BTU0-F1
#
_cell.length_a   1.000
_cell.length_b   1.000
_cell.length_c   1.000
_cell.angle_alpha   90.00
_cell.angle_beta   90.00
_cell.angle_gamma   90.00
#
_symmetry.space_group_name_H-M   'P 1'
#
loop_
_entity.id
_entity.type
_entity.pdbx_description
1 polymer ?
#
loop_
_entity_poly.entity_id
_entity_poly.type
_entity_poly.pdbx_seq_one_letter_code
_entity_poly.pdbx_strand_id
1 'polypeptide(L)'
;RAPMTFGQPFCGTDNGPALLREAGLLQKLTQLGWRVEDLGDMPIESPLVVKGPKSGENARKSTIVGNFALKLSEVVEERIHASKFPLVLGGDHSVAFGSLAGVLRARPNVGVIWIDAHADLNTPDTSGSGNLHGMPLGFLVRDVGADAKSVPGLEWLEGGTSIPPDSIVYIGLRDVDAGEREVI
;
A
#
# COMPACT_ATOMS: atom_id res chain seq x y z
N ARG A 1 -6.19 2.37 -11.28
CA ARG A 1 -5.37 3.47 -10.72
C ARG A 1 -5.87 3.78 -9.32
N ALA A 2 -5.00 4.21 -8.41
CA ALA A 2 -5.28 4.31 -6.98
C ALA A 2 -4.88 5.69 -6.42
N PRO A 3 -5.71 6.73 -6.59
CA PRO A 3 -5.37 8.12 -6.24
C PRO A 3 -5.45 8.38 -4.72
N MET A 4 -4.70 7.63 -3.92
CA MET A 4 -4.71 7.72 -2.46
C MET A 4 -3.92 8.93 -1.94
N THR A 5 -4.48 9.61 -0.93
CA THR A 5 -3.85 10.78 -0.28
C THR A 5 -3.97 10.72 1.25
N PHE A 6 -4.76 9.77 1.76
CA PHE A 6 -5.14 9.72 3.17
C PHE A 6 -4.14 8.96 4.04
N GLY A 7 -3.12 8.32 3.46
CA GLY A 7 -2.03 7.69 4.21
C GLY A 7 -1.07 8.69 4.84
N GLN A 8 -1.17 9.98 4.48
CA GLN A 8 -0.27 11.07 4.88
C GLN A 8 -1.05 12.41 5.03
N PRO A 9 -0.43 13.51 5.52
CA PRO A 9 -1.17 14.70 5.93
C PRO A 9 -1.45 15.72 4.82
N PHE A 10 -0.76 15.64 3.68
CA PHE A 10 -0.86 16.57 2.57
C PHE A 10 -1.87 16.09 1.51
N CYS A 11 -2.38 17.02 0.71
CA CYS A 11 -3.05 16.66 -0.54
C CYS A 11 -2.03 16.67 -1.68
N GLY A 12 -2.34 16.01 -2.80
CA GLY A 12 -1.60 16.15 -4.06
C GLY A 12 -1.07 14.83 -4.60
N THR A 13 -0.78 13.84 -3.76
CA THR A 13 -0.36 12.51 -4.22
C THR A 13 -1.46 11.83 -5.05
N ASP A 14 -2.72 12.11 -4.73
CA ASP A 14 -3.91 11.70 -5.48
C ASP A 14 -3.91 12.14 -6.95
N ASN A 15 -3.20 13.20 -7.32
CA ASN A 15 -3.07 13.64 -8.70
C ASN A 15 -2.05 12.80 -9.51
N GLY A 16 -1.15 12.08 -8.85
CA GLY A 16 -0.06 11.31 -9.48
C GLY A 16 -0.53 10.37 -10.61
N PRO A 17 -1.59 9.55 -10.40
CA PRO A 17 -2.09 8.66 -11.44
C PRO A 17 -2.60 9.39 -12.70
N ALA A 18 -3.24 10.55 -12.53
CA ALA A 18 -3.73 11.37 -13.63
C ALA A 18 -2.55 11.97 -14.42
N LEU A 19 -1.58 12.56 -13.70
CA LEU A 19 -0.39 13.16 -14.30
C LEU A 19 0.43 12.16 -15.12
N LEU A 20 0.62 10.93 -14.61
CA LEU A 20 1.32 9.87 -15.35
C LEU A 20 0.57 9.45 -16.62
N ARG A 21 -0.77 9.38 -16.54
CA ARG A 21 -1.61 9.06 -17.69
C ARG A 21 -1.54 10.15 -18.75
N GLU A 22 -1.66 11.42 -18.35
CA GLU A 22 -1.56 12.60 -19.21
C GLU A 22 -0.17 12.73 -19.85
N ALA A 23 0.89 12.34 -19.13
CA ALA A 23 2.26 12.28 -19.65
C ALA A 23 2.51 11.17 -20.69
N GLY A 24 1.47 10.44 -21.10
CA GLY A 24 1.50 9.49 -22.21
C GLY A 24 1.92 8.07 -21.83
N LEU A 25 1.77 7.66 -20.56
CA LEU A 25 2.19 6.34 -20.09
C LEU A 25 1.56 5.19 -20.90
N LEU A 26 0.26 5.23 -21.16
CA LEU A 26 -0.45 4.15 -21.88
C LEU A 26 0.06 4.00 -23.31
N GLN A 27 0.29 5.13 -23.97
CA GLN A 27 0.82 5.22 -25.33
C GLN A 27 2.23 4.62 -25.38
N LYS A 28 3.09 4.98 -24.42
CA LYS A 28 4.45 4.44 -24.31
C LYS A 28 4.46 2.92 -24.09
N LEU A 29 3.63 2.41 -23.18
CA LEU A 29 3.50 0.96 -22.96
C LEU A 29 3.03 0.22 -24.22
N THR A 30 2.07 0.80 -24.94
CA THR A 30 1.57 0.24 -26.21
C THR A 30 2.65 0.24 -27.30
N GLN A 31 3.45 1.31 -27.40
CA GLN A 31 4.60 1.39 -28.32
C GLN A 31 5.69 0.36 -28.00
N LEU A 32 5.85 -0.03 -26.73
CA LEU A 32 6.71 -1.12 -26.29
C LEU A 32 6.13 -2.52 -26.60
N GLY A 33 4.94 -2.61 -27.20
CA GLY A 33 4.30 -3.86 -27.60
C GLY A 33 3.37 -4.48 -26.55
N TRP A 34 3.11 -3.80 -25.43
CA TRP A 34 2.17 -4.29 -24.43
C TRP A 34 0.72 -4.09 -24.87
N ARG A 35 -0.14 -5.07 -24.55
CA ARG A 35 -1.60 -4.87 -24.58
C ARG A 35 -2.02 -4.28 -23.24
N VAL A 36 -2.50 -3.04 -23.27
CA VAL A 36 -2.85 -2.29 -22.06
C VAL A 36 -4.36 -2.26 -21.87
N GLU A 37 -4.81 -2.62 -20.68
CA GLU A 37 -6.19 -2.50 -20.22
C GLU A 37 -6.19 -1.50 -19.06
N ASP A 38 -6.83 -0.34 -19.25
CA ASP A 38 -6.93 0.69 -18.21
C ASP A 38 -8.28 0.58 -17.49
N LEU A 39 -8.24 0.12 -16.24
CA LEU A 39 -9.43 -0.05 -15.39
C LEU A 39 -10.00 1.26 -14.83
N GLY A 40 -9.41 2.42 -15.18
CA GLY A 40 -9.83 3.70 -14.64
C GLY A 40 -9.25 3.98 -13.24
N ASP A 41 -9.82 4.99 -12.59
CA ASP A 41 -9.50 5.34 -11.20
C ASP A 41 -10.46 4.62 -10.26
N MET A 42 -9.91 3.94 -9.26
CA MET A 42 -10.73 3.30 -8.24
C MET A 42 -11.39 4.37 -7.36
N PRO A 43 -12.71 4.29 -7.11
CA PRO A 43 -13.38 5.26 -6.28
C PRO A 43 -12.87 5.16 -4.84
N ILE A 44 -12.59 6.32 -4.23
CA ILE A 44 -12.36 6.41 -2.79
C ILE A 44 -13.70 6.73 -2.15
N GLU A 45 -14.32 5.72 -1.56
CA GLU A 45 -15.54 5.91 -0.79
C GLU A 45 -15.21 6.55 0.55
N SER A 46 -15.74 7.76 0.79
CA SER A 46 -15.71 8.34 2.13
C SER A 46 -16.58 7.48 3.03
N PRO A 47 -16.08 7.00 4.18
CA PRO A 47 -16.94 6.31 5.13
C PRO A 47 -18.08 7.24 5.58
N LEU A 48 -19.28 6.68 5.69
CA LEU A 48 -20.40 7.30 6.41
C LEU A 48 -19.99 7.39 7.88
N VAL A 49 -19.40 8.54 8.28
CA VAL A 49 -19.02 8.91 9.66
C VAL A 49 -18.76 7.70 10.57
N VAL A 50 -17.57 7.12 10.46
CA VAL A 50 -17.13 6.14 11.47
C VAL A 50 -16.60 6.97 12.64
N LYS A 51 -17.26 6.86 13.81
CA LYS A 51 -16.68 7.32 15.07
C LYS A 51 -15.44 6.47 15.34
N GLY A 52 -14.29 6.93 14.85
CA GLY A 52 -12.98 6.36 15.16
C GLY A 52 -12.58 6.64 16.62
N PRO A 53 -11.53 5.97 17.11
CA PRO A 53 -11.06 6.15 18.49
C PRO A 53 -10.71 7.61 18.77
N LYS A 54 -11.03 8.11 19.96
CA LYS A 54 -10.68 9.50 20.35
C LYS A 54 -9.19 9.58 20.72
N SER A 55 -8.41 10.32 19.93
CA SER A 55 -7.08 10.93 20.22
C SER A 55 -5.96 10.03 20.79
N GLY A 56 -4.82 10.02 20.08
CA GLY A 56 -3.67 9.13 20.30
C GLY A 56 -3.39 8.21 19.09
N GLU A 57 -3.99 8.53 17.94
CA GLU A 57 -4.12 7.67 16.75
C GLU A 57 -2.77 7.40 16.07
N ASN A 58 -2.15 6.30 16.45
CA ASN A 58 -0.96 5.76 15.79
C ASN A 58 -1.25 5.12 14.41
N ALA A 59 -2.45 5.31 13.85
CA ALA A 59 -2.87 4.82 12.54
C ALA A 59 -3.97 5.74 11.97
N ARG A 60 -3.60 6.97 11.61
CA ARG A 60 -4.53 8.03 11.19
C ARG A 60 -5.28 7.64 9.93
N LYS A 61 -6.58 7.93 9.90
CA LYS A 61 -7.46 7.68 8.74
C LYS A 61 -7.46 6.21 8.27
N SER A 62 -7.20 5.25 9.18
CA SER A 62 -7.09 3.83 8.84
C SER A 62 -8.32 3.24 8.17
N THR A 63 -9.53 3.66 8.55
CA THR A 63 -10.75 3.11 7.95
C THR A 63 -10.85 3.40 6.45
N ILE A 64 -10.55 4.63 6.01
CA ILE A 64 -10.63 4.99 4.59
C ILE A 64 -9.48 4.36 3.79
N VAL A 65 -8.26 4.35 4.35
CA VAL A 65 -7.09 3.71 3.74
C VAL A 65 -7.30 2.20 3.60
N GLY A 66 -7.72 1.56 4.69
CA GLY A 66 -7.89 0.12 4.78
C GLY A 66 -9.02 -0.42 3.92
N ASN A 67 -10.19 0.24 3.90
CA ASN A 67 -11.29 -0.15 3.02
C ASN A 67 -10.93 -0.01 1.54
N PHE A 68 -10.19 1.04 1.18
CA PHE A 68 -9.69 1.21 -0.17
C PHE A 68 -8.66 0.12 -0.52
N ALA A 69 -7.73 -0.16 0.40
CA ALA A 69 -6.71 -1.18 0.25
C ALA A 69 -7.31 -2.58 0.08
N LEU A 70 -8.37 -2.93 0.80
CA LEU A 70 -9.09 -4.19 0.62
C LEU A 70 -9.59 -4.33 -0.82
N LYS A 71 -10.33 -3.34 -1.33
CA LYS A 71 -10.83 -3.36 -2.71
C LYS A 71 -9.68 -3.42 -3.73
N LEU A 72 -8.59 -2.69 -3.49
CA LEU A 72 -7.42 -2.73 -4.36
C LEU A 72 -6.78 -4.13 -4.36
N SER A 73 -6.72 -4.80 -3.21
CA SER A 73 -6.19 -6.17 -3.10
C SER A 73 -7.01 -7.17 -3.93
N GLU A 74 -8.33 -7.07 -3.88
CA GLU A 74 -9.25 -7.93 -4.63
C GLU A 74 -9.07 -7.73 -6.14
N VAL A 75 -8.97 -6.47 -6.59
CA VAL A 75 -8.73 -6.15 -8.00
C VAL A 75 -7.38 -6.70 -8.45
N VAL A 76 -6.31 -6.49 -7.68
CA VAL A 76 -4.96 -6.96 -8.05
C VAL A 76 -4.91 -8.48 -8.11
N GLU A 77 -5.46 -9.17 -7.12
CA GLU A 77 -5.56 -10.63 -7.08
C GLU A 77 -6.31 -11.17 -8.31
N GLU A 78 -7.47 -10.61 -8.63
CA GLU A 78 -8.28 -10.98 -9.80
C GLU A 78 -7.48 -10.82 -11.10
N ARG A 79 -6.76 -9.72 -11.27
CA ARG A 79 -5.95 -9.48 -12.49
C ARG A 79 -4.82 -10.49 -12.63
N ILE A 80 -4.17 -10.87 -11.53
CA ILE A 80 -3.10 -11.88 -11.56
C ILE A 80 -3.68 -13.26 -11.91
N HIS A 81 -4.84 -13.63 -11.35
CA HIS A 81 -5.54 -14.87 -11.72
C HIS A 81 -5.97 -14.89 -13.19
N ALA A 82 -6.33 -13.73 -13.74
CA ALA A 82 -6.58 -13.54 -15.18
C ALA A 82 -5.29 -13.50 -16.05
N SER A 83 -4.14 -13.89 -15.50
CA SER A 83 -2.83 -13.89 -16.17
C SER A 83 -2.43 -12.51 -16.72
N LYS A 84 -2.82 -11.44 -16.04
CA LYS A 84 -2.40 -10.07 -16.34
C LYS A 84 -1.26 -9.65 -15.43
N PHE A 85 -0.47 -8.68 -15.90
CA PHE A 85 0.51 -7.97 -15.08
C PHE A 85 -0.16 -6.71 -14.51
N PRO A 86 -0.42 -6.62 -13.20
CA PRO A 86 -1.02 -5.44 -12.59
C PRO A 86 0.00 -4.30 -12.48
N LEU A 87 -0.32 -3.15 -13.07
CA LEU A 87 0.41 -1.89 -12.88
C LEU A 87 -0.47 -0.92 -12.07
N VAL A 88 -0.17 -0.75 -10.79
CA VAL A 88 -0.90 0.17 -9.91
C VAL A 88 -0.21 1.52 -9.93
N LEU A 89 -0.89 2.54 -10.48
CA LEU A 89 -0.46 3.93 -10.34
C LEU A 89 -1.07 4.46 -9.04
N GLY A 90 -0.20 4.68 -8.05
CA GLY A 90 -0.59 5.11 -6.71
C GLY A 90 -0.67 6.62 -6.55
N GLY A 91 -1.20 7.01 -5.40
CA GLY A 91 -0.85 8.28 -4.78
C GLY A 91 0.19 8.03 -3.70
N ASP A 92 -0.15 8.21 -2.42
CA ASP A 92 0.79 7.91 -1.33
C ASP A 92 1.07 6.40 -1.20
N HIS A 93 2.14 6.04 -0.51
CA HIS A 93 2.62 4.66 -0.47
C HIS A 93 1.71 3.69 0.30
N SER A 94 0.66 4.17 0.98
CA SER A 94 -0.32 3.30 1.64
C SER A 94 -1.10 2.44 0.62
N VAL A 95 -1.04 2.73 -0.68
CA VAL A 95 -1.55 1.82 -1.72
C VAL A 95 -0.85 0.45 -1.71
N ALA A 96 0.33 0.34 -1.10
CA ALA A 96 1.05 -0.92 -0.94
C ALA A 96 0.29 -1.92 -0.06
N PHE A 97 -0.49 -1.47 0.93
CA PHE A 97 -1.36 -2.36 1.72
C PHE A 97 -2.23 -3.24 0.82
N GLY A 98 -2.90 -2.62 -0.16
CA GLY A 98 -3.79 -3.33 -1.06
C GLY A 98 -3.05 -4.05 -2.18
N SER A 99 -2.15 -3.34 -2.86
CA SER A 99 -1.48 -3.89 -4.04
C SER A 99 -0.61 -5.09 -3.70
N LEU A 100 0.21 -5.01 -2.65
CA LEU A 100 1.08 -6.11 -2.26
C LEU A 100 0.29 -7.26 -1.62
N ALA A 101 -0.75 -6.98 -0.84
CA ALA A 101 -1.63 -8.03 -0.32
C ALA A 101 -2.31 -8.83 -1.45
N GLY A 102 -2.81 -8.15 -2.49
CA GLY A 102 -3.40 -8.81 -3.66
C GLY A 102 -2.40 -9.68 -4.41
N VAL A 103 -1.15 -9.22 -4.55
CA VAL A 103 -0.08 -10.04 -5.14
C VAL A 103 0.20 -11.26 -4.28
N LEU A 104 0.37 -11.11 -2.97
CA LEU A 104 0.70 -12.21 -2.06
C LEU A 104 -0.38 -13.29 -2.02
N ARG A 105 -1.65 -12.89 -2.05
CA ARG A 105 -2.78 -13.85 -2.14
C ARG A 105 -2.74 -14.68 -3.42
N ALA A 106 -2.43 -14.04 -4.55
CA ALA A 106 -2.31 -14.73 -5.83
C ALA A 106 -0.97 -15.47 -6.03
N ARG A 107 0.09 -15.02 -5.35
CA ARG A 107 1.49 -15.47 -5.49
C ARG A 107 2.20 -15.43 -4.12
N PRO A 108 2.00 -16.43 -3.25
CA PRO A 108 2.52 -16.42 -1.87
C PRO A 108 4.06 -16.38 -1.74
N ASN A 109 4.79 -16.77 -2.78
CA ASN A 109 6.26 -16.84 -2.79
C ASN A 109 6.91 -15.69 -3.59
N VAL A 110 6.20 -14.56 -3.76
CA VAL A 110 6.75 -13.40 -4.47
C VAL A 110 7.86 -12.75 -3.67
N GLY A 111 8.93 -12.33 -4.35
CA GLY A 111 9.94 -11.44 -3.76
C GLY A 111 9.59 -9.97 -4.00
N VAL A 112 9.98 -9.10 -3.08
CA VAL A 112 9.71 -7.65 -3.15
C VAL A 112 11.02 -6.88 -3.25
N ILE A 113 11.09 -5.96 -4.21
CA ILE A 113 12.14 -4.95 -4.27
C ILE A 113 11.49 -3.62 -3.89
N TRP A 114 11.84 -3.10 -2.70
CA TRP A 114 11.31 -1.85 -2.17
C TRP A 114 12.28 -0.71 -2.47
N ILE A 115 11.95 0.10 -3.49
CA ILE A 115 12.80 1.20 -3.94
C ILE A 115 12.27 2.49 -3.33
N ASP A 116 12.81 2.90 -2.19
CA ASP A 116 12.36 4.07 -1.44
C ASP A 116 13.50 4.70 -0.63
N ALA A 117 13.32 5.96 -0.23
CA ALA A 117 14.15 6.62 0.77
C ALA A 117 13.92 6.07 2.18
N HIS A 118 12.71 5.58 2.46
CA HIS A 118 12.25 5.10 3.76
C HIS A 118 11.99 3.59 3.77
N ALA A 119 11.96 3.00 4.96
CA ALA A 119 11.71 1.56 5.10
C ALA A 119 10.22 1.20 5.04
N ASP A 120 9.34 2.16 5.36
CA ASP A 120 7.89 2.00 5.43
C ASP A 120 7.47 0.80 6.30
N LEU A 121 8.26 0.55 7.34
CA LEU A 121 8.26 -0.64 8.20
C LEU A 121 7.71 -0.34 9.60
N ASN A 122 7.34 0.91 9.87
CA ASN A 122 6.76 1.29 11.15
C ASN A 122 5.46 0.51 11.43
N THR A 123 5.23 0.21 12.70
CA THR A 123 3.94 -0.21 13.22
C THR A 123 3.25 1.00 13.87
N PRO A 124 1.97 0.88 14.29
CA PRO A 124 1.38 1.90 15.14
C PRO A 124 2.23 2.19 16.39
N ASP A 125 2.89 1.20 16.98
CA ASP A 125 3.64 1.42 18.22
C ASP A 125 4.99 2.13 18.00
N THR A 126 5.58 2.00 16.81
CA THR A 126 6.89 2.59 16.51
C THR A 126 6.80 3.94 15.78
N SER A 127 5.69 4.23 15.11
CA SER A 127 5.56 5.43 14.29
C SER A 127 5.48 6.71 15.12
N GLY A 128 6.41 7.65 14.87
CA GLY A 128 6.33 8.99 15.46
C GLY A 128 5.23 9.88 14.86
N SER A 129 4.71 9.54 13.68
CA SER A 129 3.72 10.36 12.95
C SER A 129 2.30 9.81 12.99
N GLY A 130 2.14 8.49 13.14
CA GLY A 130 0.86 7.80 13.01
C GLY A 130 0.33 7.76 11.57
N ASN A 131 1.13 8.16 10.57
CA ASN A 131 0.72 8.17 9.17
C ASN A 131 0.92 6.79 8.52
N LEU A 132 -0.12 6.27 7.88
CA LEU A 132 -0.16 4.92 7.33
C LEU A 132 0.75 4.69 6.12
N HIS A 133 1.17 5.73 5.39
CA HIS A 133 2.05 5.55 4.23
C HIS A 133 3.43 4.99 4.60
N GLY A 134 3.89 5.19 5.84
CA GLY A 134 5.16 4.66 6.35
C GLY A 134 5.03 3.33 7.10
N MET A 135 3.90 2.64 6.96
CA MET A 135 3.59 1.40 7.67
C MET A 135 3.28 0.17 6.80
N PRO A 136 3.10 0.21 5.46
CA PRO A 136 2.63 -0.98 4.72
C PRO A 136 3.44 -2.25 4.99
N LEU A 137 4.77 -2.17 5.07
CA LEU A 137 5.61 -3.32 5.35
C LEU A 137 5.53 -3.74 6.82
N GLY A 138 5.25 -2.83 7.75
CA GLY A 138 5.00 -3.16 9.16
C GLY A 138 3.87 -4.18 9.35
N PHE A 139 2.88 -4.19 8.45
CA PHE A 139 1.75 -5.13 8.48
C PHE A 139 1.93 -6.34 7.56
N LEU A 140 2.73 -6.21 6.50
CA LEU A 140 2.85 -7.23 5.46
C LEU A 140 4.12 -8.08 5.60
N VAL A 141 5.08 -7.69 6.43
CA VAL A 141 6.29 -8.48 6.70
C VAL A 141 6.11 -9.28 7.98
N ARG A 142 6.49 -10.56 7.96
CA ARG A 142 6.43 -11.42 9.14
C ARG A 142 7.35 -10.89 10.23
N ASP A 143 6.95 -11.13 11.47
CA ASP A 143 7.77 -10.87 12.67
C ASP A 143 8.13 -9.39 12.93
N VAL A 144 7.54 -8.43 12.20
CA VAL A 144 7.70 -6.98 12.46
C VAL A 144 6.78 -6.47 13.57
N GLY A 145 5.63 -7.13 13.78
CA GLY A 145 4.82 -6.96 14.99
C GLY A 145 3.61 -6.04 14.92
N ALA A 146 3.18 -5.57 13.74
CA ALA A 146 1.91 -4.83 13.65
C ALA A 146 0.70 -5.75 13.89
N ASP A 147 -0.16 -5.38 14.83
CA ASP A 147 -1.44 -6.06 15.04
C ASP A 147 -2.53 -5.44 14.15
N ALA A 148 -2.76 -6.06 12.99
CA ALA A 148 -3.81 -5.66 12.05
C ALA A 148 -5.21 -5.60 12.67
N LYS A 149 -5.51 -6.43 13.68
CA LYS A 149 -6.83 -6.50 14.33
C LYS A 149 -7.12 -5.28 15.19
N SER A 150 -6.06 -4.60 15.64
CA SER A 150 -6.16 -3.40 16.46
C SER A 150 -6.41 -2.12 15.64
N VAL A 151 -6.30 -2.20 14.31
CA VAL A 151 -6.36 -1.03 13.42
C VAL A 151 -7.62 -1.06 12.55
N PRO A 152 -8.58 -0.14 12.78
CA PRO A 152 -9.85 -0.12 12.04
C PRO A 152 -9.67 -0.05 10.53
N GLY A 153 -10.29 -0.94 9.78
CA GLY A 153 -10.20 -1.05 8.32
C GLY A 153 -9.03 -1.90 7.80
N LEU A 154 -8.11 -2.35 8.66
CA LEU A 154 -7.00 -3.25 8.30
C LEU A 154 -7.17 -4.66 8.85
N GLU A 155 -8.28 -4.98 9.52
CA GLU A 155 -8.54 -6.28 10.13
C GLU A 155 -8.49 -7.42 9.11
N TRP A 156 -8.80 -7.12 7.84
CA TRP A 156 -8.76 -8.07 6.72
C TRP A 156 -7.34 -8.56 6.35
N LEU A 157 -6.29 -7.91 6.85
CA LEU A 157 -4.90 -8.37 6.71
C LEU A 157 -4.53 -9.49 7.69
N GLU A 158 -5.37 -9.72 8.70
CA GLU A 158 -5.16 -10.81 9.65
C GLU A 158 -5.14 -12.18 8.96
N GLY A 159 -4.26 -13.07 9.41
CA GLY A 159 -4.41 -14.51 9.16
C GLY A 159 -3.76 -15.05 7.88
N GLY A 160 -2.79 -14.36 7.27
CA GLY A 160 -1.83 -15.07 6.41
C GLY A 160 -1.28 -14.33 5.19
N THR A 161 -1.63 -13.07 4.94
CA THR A 161 -1.00 -12.31 3.85
C THR A 161 0.29 -11.68 4.36
N SER A 162 1.40 -12.43 4.31
CA SER A 162 2.67 -11.97 4.86
C SER A 162 3.88 -12.46 4.08
N ILE A 163 4.90 -11.61 4.03
CA ILE A 163 6.16 -11.79 3.33
C ILE A 163 7.22 -12.24 4.34
N PRO A 164 7.96 -13.32 4.06
CA PRO A 164 9.17 -13.64 4.81
C PRO A 164 10.20 -12.50 4.69
N PRO A 165 10.89 -12.10 5.78
CA PRO A 165 11.86 -11.00 5.71
C PRO A 165 12.97 -11.19 4.66
N ASP A 166 13.38 -12.44 4.41
CA ASP A 166 14.39 -12.80 3.39
C ASP A 166 13.92 -12.64 1.94
N SER A 167 12.63 -12.35 1.75
CA SER A 167 12.00 -12.14 0.44
C SER A 167 11.87 -10.65 0.10
N ILE A 168 12.51 -9.75 0.86
CA ILE A 168 12.49 -8.30 0.63
C ILE A 168 13.90 -7.75 0.48
N VAL A 169 14.10 -6.90 -0.52
CA VAL A 169 15.33 -6.13 -0.71
C VAL A 169 14.98 -4.65 -0.81
N TYR A 170 15.62 -3.84 0.04
CA TYR A 170 15.53 -2.39 -0.03
C TYR A 170 16.60 -1.79 -0.94
N ILE A 171 16.25 -0.75 -1.71
CA ILE A 171 17.18 0.02 -2.52
C ILE A 171 16.89 1.51 -2.34
N GLY A 172 17.87 2.27 -1.83
CA GLY A 172 17.80 3.73 -1.74
C GLY A 172 17.54 4.31 -0.34
N LEU A 173 17.50 3.47 0.69
CA LEU A 173 17.30 3.89 2.09
C LEU A 173 18.31 4.96 2.49
N ARG A 174 17.78 6.05 3.05
CA ARG A 174 18.56 7.19 3.56
C ARG A 174 17.85 7.97 4.66
N ASP A 175 16.58 7.67 4.93
CA ASP A 175 15.80 8.23 6.02
C ASP A 175 14.97 7.12 6.67
N VAL A 176 15.45 6.61 7.81
CA VAL A 176 14.90 5.42 8.47
C VAL A 176 14.78 5.71 9.95
N ASP A 177 13.59 5.52 10.51
CA ASP A 177 13.29 5.78 11.92
C ASP A 177 14.04 4.82 12.84
N ALA A 178 14.25 5.21 14.10
CA ALA A 178 14.94 4.36 15.07
C ALA A 178 14.25 3.00 15.25
N GLY A 179 12.91 2.98 15.32
CA GLY A 179 12.14 1.73 15.44
C GLY A 179 12.26 0.81 14.22
N GLU A 180 12.37 1.38 13.02
CA GLU A 180 12.57 0.62 11.79
C GLU A 180 13.98 0.03 11.71
N ARG A 181 15.01 0.74 12.21
CA ARG A 181 16.40 0.26 12.22
C ARG A 181 16.64 -0.94 13.13
N GLU A 182 15.82 -1.13 14.16
CA GLU A 182 15.93 -2.31 15.03
C GLU A 182 15.43 -3.59 14.34
N VAL A 183 14.66 -3.45 13.25
CA VAL A 183 14.05 -4.56 12.51
C VAL A 183 14.88 -4.98 11.29
N ILE A 184 15.61 -4.03 10.67
CA ILE A 184 16.43 -4.22 9.46
C ILE A 184 17.85 -4.64 9.82
#